data_AF-A0A7C7XEE4-F1
#
_entry.id   AF-A0A7C7XEE4-F1
#
_cell.length_a   1.000
_cell.length_b   1.000
_cell.length_c   1.000
_cell.angle_alpha   90.00
_cell.angle_beta   90.00
_cell.angle_gamma   90.00
#
_symmetry.space_group_name_H-M   'P 1'
#
loop_
_entity.id
_entity.type
_entity.pdbx_description
1 polymer ?
#
loop_
_entity_poly.entity_id
_entity_poly.type
_entity_poly.pdbx_seq_one_letter_code
_entity_poly.pdbx_strand_id
1 'polypeptide(L)'
;MRRREGGSAWIITFADLMTLMFCFFVLLTVLSTQPKNCNGLEKFMTENAGIFKNYQLRSTKLSCIISLPQDFLFRSGDAELKAGAIRVLTPFFKKIRDLPEHQGDLVIVEGHADNLPIRTDKYPSNWELSTARATNVATMLINKMDYPSGTISVNGYSDTRPRVSYKDSSGNPLRDTA
;
A
#
# COMPACT_ATOMS: atom_id res chain seq x y z
N MET A 1 63.34 -31.66 -11.38
CA MET A 1 61.97 -31.26 -11.79
C MET A 1 61.53 -30.09 -10.93
N ARG A 2 61.51 -28.85 -11.46
CA ARG A 2 61.20 -27.63 -10.70
C ARG A 2 59.78 -27.18 -11.09
N ARG A 3 58.81 -27.35 -10.18
CA ARG A 3 57.40 -27.01 -10.39
C ARG A 3 57.27 -25.48 -10.31
N ARG A 4 56.69 -24.84 -11.33
CA ARG A 4 56.48 -23.37 -11.38
C ARG A 4 55.29 -23.01 -10.49
N GLU A 5 55.51 -22.37 -9.34
CA GLU A 5 54.46 -21.92 -8.40
C GLU A 5 54.23 -20.39 -8.39
N GLY A 6 54.61 -19.68 -9.46
CA GLY A 6 54.59 -18.20 -9.46
C GLY A 6 53.32 -17.52 -10.03
N GLY A 7 52.33 -18.27 -10.52
CA GLY A 7 51.27 -17.71 -11.38
C GLY A 7 49.96 -17.31 -10.70
N SER A 8 49.73 -17.62 -9.41
CA SER A 8 48.39 -17.55 -8.79
C SER A 8 48.26 -16.67 -7.54
N ALA A 9 49.34 -16.06 -7.03
CA ALA A 9 49.25 -15.28 -5.79
C ALA A 9 48.48 -13.95 -5.98
N TRP A 10 48.70 -13.27 -7.10
CA TRP A 10 48.05 -11.97 -7.38
C TRP A 10 46.55 -12.10 -7.62
N ILE A 11 46.11 -13.24 -8.19
CA ILE A 11 44.70 -13.47 -8.48
C ILE A 11 43.91 -13.76 -7.19
N ILE A 12 44.56 -14.30 -6.15
CA ILE A 12 43.95 -14.49 -4.83
C ILE A 12 43.74 -13.14 -4.15
N THR A 13 44.73 -12.24 -4.16
CA THR A 13 44.58 -10.88 -3.58
C THR A 13 43.58 -10.03 -4.36
N PHE A 14 43.52 -10.19 -5.68
CA PHE A 14 42.53 -9.53 -6.52
C PHE A 14 41.12 -10.07 -6.24
N ALA A 15 40.97 -11.39 -6.13
CA ALA A 15 39.69 -12.01 -5.78
C ALA A 15 39.22 -11.57 -4.39
N ASP A 16 40.11 -11.49 -3.40
CA ASP A 16 39.80 -11.01 -2.05
C ASP A 16 39.29 -9.55 -2.08
N LEU A 17 39.99 -8.65 -2.78
CA LEU A 17 39.55 -7.27 -2.98
C LEU A 17 38.17 -7.18 -3.66
N MET A 18 37.94 -7.98 -4.70
CA MET A 18 36.64 -8.02 -5.39
C MET A 18 35.53 -8.54 -4.48
N THR A 19 35.81 -9.53 -3.64
CA THR A 19 34.83 -10.02 -2.65
C THR A 19 34.56 -9.00 -1.55
N LEU A 20 35.58 -8.28 -1.07
CA LEU A 20 35.41 -7.21 -0.09
C LEU A 20 34.61 -6.04 -0.67
N MET A 21 34.85 -5.65 -1.94
CA MET A 21 34.05 -4.63 -2.61
C MET A 21 32.60 -5.09 -2.80
N PHE A 22 32.37 -6.33 -3.22
CA PHE A 22 31.02 -6.88 -3.33
C PHE A 22 30.29 -6.86 -1.98
N CYS A 23 30.92 -7.38 -0.92
CA CYS A 23 30.39 -7.34 0.44
C CYS A 23 30.13 -5.90 0.92
N PHE A 24 31.03 -4.97 0.62
CA PHE A 24 30.88 -3.55 0.95
C PHE A 24 29.66 -2.93 0.27
N PHE A 25 29.48 -3.12 -1.04
CA PHE A 25 28.32 -2.58 -1.76
C PHE A 25 27.00 -3.24 -1.37
N VAL A 26 27.00 -4.54 -1.06
CA VAL A 26 25.82 -5.22 -0.51
C VAL A 26 25.47 -4.63 0.87
N LEU A 27 26.44 -4.45 1.76
CA LEU A 27 26.23 -3.83 3.06
C LEU A 27 25.74 -2.39 2.93
N LEU A 28 26.34 -1.60 2.04
CA LEU A 28 25.93 -0.22 1.77
C LEU A 28 24.49 -0.15 1.24
N THR A 29 24.11 -1.10 0.38
CA THR A 29 22.72 -1.20 -0.12
C THR A 29 21.75 -1.52 1.02
N VAL A 30 22.09 -2.46 1.90
CA VAL A 30 21.27 -2.83 3.06
C VAL A 30 21.13 -1.67 4.06
N LEU A 31 22.21 -0.91 4.28
CA LEU A 31 22.20 0.25 5.18
C LEU A 31 21.47 1.47 4.58
N SER A 32 21.46 1.59 3.24
CA SER A 32 20.82 2.71 2.55
C SER A 32 19.30 2.60 2.47
N THR A 33 18.69 1.43 2.72
CA THR A 33 17.22 1.30 2.70
C THR A 33 16.61 1.92 3.96
N GLN A 34 16.34 3.22 3.92
CA GLN A 34 15.52 3.87 4.95
C GLN A 34 14.07 3.41 4.84
N PRO A 35 13.36 3.21 5.98
CA PRO A 35 11.94 2.94 5.94
C PRO A 35 11.21 4.09 5.26
N LYS A 36 10.10 3.79 4.58
CA LYS A 36 9.27 4.82 3.95
C LYS A 36 8.85 5.87 5.00
N ASN A 37 9.15 7.15 4.72
CA ASN A 37 8.77 8.25 5.59
C ASN A 37 7.25 8.47 5.50
N CYS A 38 6.56 8.35 6.64
CA CYS A 38 5.12 8.58 6.77
C CYS A 38 4.79 9.73 7.74
N ASN A 39 5.79 10.49 8.19
CA ASN A 39 5.63 11.46 9.29
C ASN A 39 4.69 12.61 8.92
N GLY A 40 4.77 13.12 7.68
CA GLY A 40 3.86 14.16 7.20
C GLY A 40 2.40 13.70 7.19
N LEU A 41 2.18 12.43 6.87
CA LEU A 41 0.87 11.80 6.84
C LEU A 41 0.31 11.59 8.26
N GLU A 42 1.14 11.11 9.18
CA GLU A 42 0.81 10.94 10.60
C GLU A 42 0.45 12.28 11.25
N LYS A 43 1.26 13.32 10.99
CA LYS A 43 0.99 14.68 11.47
C LYS A 43 -0.36 15.19 10.97
N PHE A 44 -0.65 15.04 9.68
CA PHE A 44 -1.92 15.49 9.12
C PHE A 44 -3.13 14.78 9.73
N MET A 45 -3.04 13.45 9.88
CA MET A 45 -4.13 12.66 10.48
C MET A 45 -4.36 13.04 11.95
N THR A 46 -3.29 13.34 12.68
CA THR A 46 -3.35 13.79 14.09
C THR A 46 -3.97 15.19 14.21
N GLU A 47 -3.57 16.13 13.35
CA GLU A 47 -4.15 17.48 13.30
C GLU A 47 -5.64 17.47 12.94
N ASN A 48 -6.09 16.46 12.20
CA ASN A 48 -7.47 16.29 11.76
C ASN A 48 -8.18 15.12 12.46
N ALA A 49 -7.78 14.78 13.68
CA ALA A 49 -8.24 13.59 14.40
C ALA A 49 -9.77 13.47 14.54
N GLY A 50 -10.50 14.60 14.57
CA GLY A 50 -11.97 14.60 14.62
C GLY A 50 -12.63 13.96 13.39
N ILE A 51 -11.98 14.06 12.22
CA ILE A 51 -12.42 13.47 10.96
C ILE A 51 -11.85 12.06 10.80
N PHE A 52 -10.57 11.88 11.16
CA PHE A 52 -9.81 10.66 10.90
C PHE A 52 -9.82 9.64 12.04
N LYS A 53 -10.68 9.81 13.06
CA LYS A 53 -10.73 8.93 14.25
C LYS A 53 -10.80 7.43 13.93
N ASN A 54 -11.52 7.06 12.87
CA ASN A 54 -11.72 5.67 12.46
C ASN A 54 -10.77 5.20 11.35
N TYR A 55 -9.80 6.04 10.97
CA TYR A 55 -8.84 5.76 9.91
C TYR A 55 -7.57 5.23 10.54
N GLN A 56 -6.93 4.29 9.88
CA GLN A 56 -5.71 3.68 10.40
C GLN A 56 -4.56 3.95 9.44
N LEU A 57 -3.48 4.51 9.98
CA LEU A 57 -2.19 4.62 9.31
C LEU A 57 -1.28 3.52 9.84
N ARG A 58 -0.79 2.68 8.94
CA ARG A 58 0.25 1.69 9.23
C ARG A 58 1.46 1.97 8.37
N SER A 59 2.59 2.26 9.00
CA SER A 59 3.87 2.33 8.30
C SER A 59 4.49 0.93 8.19
N THR A 60 5.12 0.66 7.06
CA THR A 60 5.97 -0.51 6.84
C THR A 60 7.33 -0.03 6.36
N LYS A 61 8.30 -0.94 6.18
CA LYS A 61 9.61 -0.58 5.63
C LYS A 61 9.49 0.08 4.24
N LEU A 62 8.49 -0.29 3.44
CA LEU A 62 8.41 0.12 2.03
C LEU A 62 7.22 1.04 1.72
N SER A 63 6.21 1.11 2.57
CA SER A 63 4.94 1.77 2.25
C SER A 63 4.23 2.35 3.47
N CYS A 64 3.51 3.45 3.25
CA CYS A 64 2.52 3.99 4.18
C CYS A 64 1.14 3.48 3.76
N ILE A 65 0.47 2.72 4.62
CA ILE A 65 -0.82 2.09 4.33
C ILE A 65 -1.90 2.86 5.08
N ILE A 66 -2.84 3.44 4.32
CA ILE A 66 -4.00 4.16 4.87
C ILE A 66 -5.24 3.27 4.68
N SER A 67 -5.85 2.86 5.78
CA SER A 67 -7.13 2.12 5.76
C SER A 67 -8.30 3.08 5.95
N LEU A 68 -9.19 3.12 4.96
CA LEU A 68 -10.40 3.93 4.95
C LEU A 68 -11.63 3.05 5.29
N PRO A 69 -12.53 3.45 6.20
CA PRO A 69 -13.73 2.69 6.49
C PRO A 69 -14.67 2.58 5.28
N GLN A 70 -15.20 1.38 5.02
CA GLN A 70 -16.13 1.14 3.90
C GLN A 70 -17.39 2.00 3.98
N ASP A 71 -18.03 2.04 5.15
CA ASP A 71 -19.29 2.77 5.36
C ASP A 71 -19.13 4.28 5.24
N PHE A 72 -17.90 4.78 5.37
CA PHE A 72 -17.61 6.17 5.09
C PHE A 72 -17.61 6.45 3.58
N LEU A 73 -17.03 5.55 2.79
CA LEU A 73 -16.83 5.72 1.34
C LEU A 73 -18.06 5.38 0.51
N PHE A 74 -18.72 4.26 0.83
CA PHE A 74 -19.71 3.62 -0.05
C PHE A 74 -21.00 3.30 0.68
N ARG A 75 -22.08 3.12 -0.09
CA ARG A 75 -23.28 2.45 0.42
C ARG A 75 -23.04 0.94 0.41
N SER A 76 -23.78 0.20 1.24
CA SER A 76 -23.71 -1.26 1.23
C SER A 76 -24.07 -1.79 -0.16
N GLY A 77 -23.27 -2.73 -0.66
CA GLY A 77 -23.43 -3.32 -1.99
C GLY A 77 -23.15 -2.40 -3.19
N ASP A 78 -22.66 -1.17 -2.98
CA ASP A 78 -22.34 -0.26 -4.08
C ASP A 78 -20.85 0.16 -4.10
N ALA A 79 -20.43 0.69 -5.24
CA ALA A 79 -19.08 1.21 -5.49
C ALA A 79 -19.07 2.72 -5.74
N GLU A 80 -20.22 3.38 -5.81
CA GLU A 80 -20.27 4.83 -5.98
C GLU A 80 -19.86 5.56 -4.69
N LEU A 81 -18.91 6.49 -4.82
CA LEU A 81 -18.39 7.26 -3.70
C LEU A 81 -19.42 8.27 -3.18
N LYS A 82 -19.62 8.30 -1.87
CA LYS A 82 -20.47 9.32 -1.22
C LYS A 82 -19.87 10.71 -1.45
N ALA A 83 -20.71 11.69 -1.82
CA ALA A 83 -20.27 13.08 -2.00
C ALA A 83 -19.61 13.68 -0.74
N GLY A 84 -20.09 13.29 0.45
CA GLY A 84 -19.47 13.66 1.72
C GLY A 84 -18.05 13.12 1.88
N ALA A 85 -17.80 11.88 1.43
CA ALA A 85 -16.48 11.27 1.46
C ALA A 85 -15.50 12.00 0.55
N ILE A 86 -15.91 12.32 -0.68
CA ILE A 86 -15.09 13.09 -1.63
C ILE A 86 -14.68 14.43 -1.02
N ARG A 87 -15.62 15.15 -0.41
CA ARG A 87 -15.36 16.47 0.21
C ARG A 87 -14.31 16.41 1.31
N VAL A 88 -14.38 15.39 2.16
CA VAL A 88 -13.47 15.18 3.29
C VAL A 88 -12.09 14.69 2.83
N LEU A 89 -12.05 13.79 1.84
CA LEU A 89 -10.81 13.17 1.37
C LEU A 89 -10.01 14.07 0.42
N THR A 90 -10.65 15.00 -0.28
CA THR A 90 -9.99 15.94 -1.20
C THR A 90 -8.83 16.71 -0.54
N PRO A 91 -9.03 17.45 0.57
CA PRO A 91 -7.92 18.18 1.20
C PRO A 91 -6.83 17.24 1.72
N PHE A 92 -7.20 16.05 2.20
CA PHE A 92 -6.25 15.06 2.69
C PHE A 92 -5.33 14.55 1.58
N PHE A 93 -5.89 13.97 0.51
CA PHE A 93 -5.07 13.43 -0.57
C PHE A 93 -4.31 14.51 -1.34
N LYS A 94 -4.86 15.72 -1.50
CA LYS A 94 -4.07 16.84 -2.05
C LYS A 94 -2.86 17.16 -1.18
N LYS A 95 -3.02 17.17 0.15
CA LYS A 95 -1.88 17.35 1.04
C LYS A 95 -0.83 16.25 0.86
N ILE A 96 -1.25 14.99 0.74
CA ILE A 96 -0.34 13.84 0.52
C ILE A 96 0.44 14.01 -0.79
N ARG A 97 -0.27 14.31 -1.87
CA ARG A 97 0.32 14.54 -3.20
C ARG A 97 1.39 15.64 -3.17
N ASP A 98 1.16 16.68 -2.39
CA ASP A 98 2.03 17.86 -2.31
C ASP A 98 3.18 17.69 -1.30
N LEU A 99 3.27 16.57 -0.58
CA LEU A 99 4.39 16.27 0.33
C LEU A 99 5.64 15.86 -0.47
N PRO A 100 6.80 16.52 -0.28
CA PRO A 100 8.02 16.22 -1.02
C PRO A 100 8.49 14.77 -0.88
N GLU A 101 8.34 14.17 0.31
CA GLU A 101 8.72 12.79 0.60
C GLU A 101 7.86 11.73 -0.13
N HIS A 102 6.74 12.14 -0.72
CA HIS A 102 5.82 11.31 -1.49
C HIS A 102 5.81 11.63 -2.99
N GLN A 103 6.67 12.55 -3.44
CA GLN A 103 6.75 12.91 -4.84
C GLN A 103 7.27 11.71 -5.66
N GLY A 104 6.45 11.25 -6.61
CA GLY A 104 6.79 10.10 -7.47
C GLY A 104 6.47 8.73 -6.87
N ASP A 105 5.83 8.67 -5.70
CA ASP A 105 5.37 7.41 -5.13
C ASP A 105 4.29 6.75 -6.01
N LEU A 106 4.35 5.42 -6.10
CA LEU A 106 3.26 4.62 -6.62
C LEU A 106 2.11 4.58 -5.60
N VAL A 107 0.95 5.06 -5.99
CA VAL A 107 -0.29 4.97 -5.21
C VAL A 107 -1.03 3.71 -5.59
N ILE A 108 -1.12 2.77 -4.65
CA ILE A 108 -1.85 1.51 -4.84
C ILE A 108 -3.20 1.65 -4.15
N VAL A 109 -4.28 1.57 -4.93
CA VAL A 109 -5.65 1.58 -4.42
C VAL A 109 -6.14 0.14 -4.34
N GLU A 110 -6.35 -0.34 -3.12
CA GLU A 110 -6.77 -1.71 -2.84
C GLU A 110 -8.25 -1.76 -2.43
N GLY A 111 -9.06 -2.50 -3.18
CA GLY A 111 -10.46 -2.75 -2.90
C GLY A 111 -10.66 -4.08 -2.18
N HIS A 112 -11.45 -4.06 -1.11
CA HIS A 112 -11.82 -5.22 -0.32
C HIS A 112 -13.35 -5.35 -0.21
N ALA A 113 -13.82 -6.57 0.01
CA ALA A 113 -15.20 -6.89 0.33
C ALA A 113 -15.27 -7.67 1.66
N ASP A 114 -16.45 -7.71 2.26
CA ASP A 114 -16.75 -8.64 3.34
C ASP A 114 -16.89 -10.07 2.81
N ASN A 115 -17.00 -11.04 3.72
CA ASN A 115 -17.17 -12.45 3.36
C ASN A 115 -18.62 -12.80 3.00
N LEU A 116 -19.53 -11.82 2.95
CA LEU A 116 -20.90 -12.04 2.54
C LEU A 116 -20.94 -12.03 1.01
N PRO A 117 -21.34 -13.13 0.34
CA PRO A 117 -21.36 -13.15 -1.11
C PRO A 117 -22.40 -12.17 -1.65
N ILE A 118 -21.98 -11.20 -2.48
CA ILE A 118 -22.89 -10.39 -3.28
C ILE A 118 -23.18 -11.07 -4.62
N ARG A 119 -24.43 -10.96 -5.09
CA ARG A 119 -24.85 -11.31 -6.45
C ARG A 119 -25.92 -10.33 -6.90
N THR A 120 -25.52 -9.32 -7.64
CA THR A 120 -26.42 -8.32 -8.23
C THR A 120 -26.15 -8.21 -9.71
N ASP A 121 -27.10 -7.65 -10.46
CA ASP A 121 -26.90 -7.42 -11.91
C ASP A 121 -25.72 -6.48 -12.18
N LYS A 122 -25.45 -5.54 -11.26
CA LYS A 122 -24.36 -4.57 -11.36
C LYS A 122 -23.00 -5.14 -10.92
N TYR A 123 -22.99 -5.97 -9.88
CA TYR A 123 -21.80 -6.62 -9.33
C TYR A 123 -22.10 -8.12 -9.10
N PRO A 124 -21.69 -8.99 -10.05
CA PRO A 124 -21.95 -10.43 -9.99
C PRO A 124 -21.25 -11.15 -8.83
N SER A 125 -20.11 -10.64 -8.36
CA SER A 125 -19.39 -11.17 -7.19
C SER A 125 -18.62 -10.08 -6.44
N ASN A 126 -18.02 -10.47 -5.31
CA ASN A 126 -17.16 -9.61 -4.50
C ASN A 126 -15.89 -9.17 -5.26
N TRP A 127 -15.47 -9.90 -6.30
CA TRP A 127 -14.37 -9.48 -7.18
C TRP A 127 -14.73 -8.25 -7.99
N GLU A 128 -15.90 -8.23 -8.62
CA GLU A 128 -16.34 -7.08 -9.41
C GLU A 128 -16.62 -5.88 -8.50
N LEU A 129 -17.25 -6.09 -7.34
CA LEU A 129 -17.54 -5.01 -6.39
C LEU A 129 -16.24 -4.38 -5.85
N SER A 130 -15.28 -5.20 -5.39
CA SER A 130 -14.02 -4.69 -4.83
C SER A 130 -13.17 -3.97 -5.88
N THR A 131 -13.07 -4.51 -7.10
CA THR A 131 -12.35 -3.87 -8.21
C THR A 131 -13.03 -2.56 -8.63
N ALA A 132 -14.37 -2.52 -8.70
CA ALA A 132 -15.11 -1.30 -9.02
C ALA A 132 -14.89 -0.19 -7.98
N ARG A 133 -14.90 -0.54 -6.68
CA ARG A 133 -14.62 0.41 -5.59
C ARG A 133 -13.23 1.02 -5.70
N ALA A 134 -12.22 0.17 -5.93
CA ALA A 134 -10.85 0.62 -6.09
C ALA A 134 -10.69 1.52 -7.34
N THR A 135 -11.35 1.15 -8.44
CA THR A 135 -11.36 1.93 -9.69
C THR A 135 -11.99 3.32 -9.49
N ASN A 136 -13.11 3.40 -8.76
CA ASN A 136 -13.78 4.68 -8.50
C ASN A 136 -12.93 5.61 -7.60
N VAL A 137 -12.23 5.06 -6.63
CA VAL A 137 -11.28 5.83 -5.80
C VAL A 137 -10.09 6.31 -6.64
N ALA A 138 -9.49 5.44 -7.45
CA ALA A 138 -8.40 5.84 -8.35
C ALA A 138 -8.84 6.93 -9.34
N THR A 139 -10.02 6.79 -9.94
CA THR A 139 -10.62 7.78 -10.85
C THR A 139 -10.83 9.11 -10.13
N MET A 140 -11.27 9.10 -8.87
CA MET A 140 -11.40 10.30 -8.05
C MET A 140 -10.04 10.97 -7.81
N LEU A 141 -8.99 10.22 -7.48
CA LEU A 141 -7.64 10.77 -7.27
C LEU A 141 -7.10 11.46 -8.53
N ILE A 142 -7.27 10.84 -9.69
CA ILE A 142 -6.80 11.39 -10.98
C ILE A 142 -7.62 12.63 -11.34
N ASN A 143 -8.95 12.49 -11.40
CA ASN A 143 -9.80 13.50 -12.04
C ASN A 143 -10.20 14.66 -11.11
N LYS A 144 -10.15 14.47 -9.79
CA LYS A 144 -10.55 15.51 -8.81
C LYS A 144 -9.39 16.03 -7.97
N MET A 145 -8.27 15.30 -7.93
CA MET A 145 -7.14 15.60 -7.04
C MET A 145 -5.80 15.64 -7.77
N ASP A 146 -5.82 15.67 -9.11
CA ASP A 146 -4.68 15.83 -10.02
C ASP A 146 -3.50 14.89 -9.70
N TYR A 147 -3.79 13.66 -9.28
CA TYR A 147 -2.75 12.63 -9.21
C TYR A 147 -2.31 12.23 -10.62
N PRO A 148 -1.01 12.07 -10.89
CA PRO A 148 -0.53 11.57 -12.16
C PRO A 148 -1.07 10.17 -12.45
N SER A 149 -1.72 9.96 -13.60
CA SER A 149 -2.29 8.65 -13.94
C SER A 149 -1.24 7.53 -14.02
N GLY A 150 0.00 7.87 -14.41
CA GLY A 150 1.13 6.94 -14.46
C GLY A 150 1.66 6.47 -13.11
N THR A 151 1.18 7.06 -12.00
CA THR A 151 1.60 6.70 -10.63
C THR A 151 0.48 6.05 -9.84
N ILE A 152 -0.55 5.50 -10.48
CA ILE A 152 -1.67 4.82 -9.82
C ILE A 152 -1.79 3.38 -10.29
N SER A 153 -1.96 2.46 -9.33
CA SER A 153 -2.32 1.07 -9.54
C SER A 153 -3.63 0.75 -8.82
N VAL A 154 -4.45 -0.13 -9.41
CA VAL A 154 -5.75 -0.53 -8.86
C VAL A 154 -5.76 -2.05 -8.69
N ASN A 155 -6.03 -2.51 -7.46
CA ASN A 155 -6.11 -3.92 -7.11
C ASN A 155 -7.46 -4.20 -6.44
N GLY A 156 -8.12 -5.29 -6.81
CA GLY A 156 -9.26 -5.84 -6.08
C GLY A 156 -8.89 -7.16 -5.43
N TYR A 157 -9.25 -7.38 -4.17
CA TYR A 157 -8.93 -8.62 -3.44
C TYR A 157 -10.16 -9.41 -2.98
N SER A 158 -11.37 -8.97 -3.31
CA SER A 158 -12.59 -9.61 -2.77
C SER A 158 -12.50 -9.71 -1.23
N ASP A 159 -12.90 -10.84 -0.68
CA ASP A 159 -12.84 -11.31 0.69
C ASP A 159 -11.56 -12.09 1.03
N THR A 160 -10.58 -12.16 0.12
CA THR A 160 -9.41 -13.04 0.29
C THR A 160 -8.32 -12.49 1.22
N ARG A 161 -8.39 -11.18 1.53
CA ARG A 161 -7.45 -10.50 2.43
C ARG A 161 -8.19 -9.82 3.58
N PRO A 162 -8.81 -10.59 4.50
CA PRO A 162 -9.45 -10.03 5.67
C PRO A 162 -8.45 -9.28 6.56
N ARG A 163 -8.89 -8.14 7.10
CA ARG A 163 -8.12 -7.43 8.13
C ARG A 163 -8.17 -8.13 9.50
N VAL A 164 -9.28 -8.80 9.77
CA VAL A 164 -9.50 -9.67 10.93
C VAL A 164 -10.07 -10.98 10.42
N SER A 165 -9.58 -12.11 10.95
CA SER A 165 -10.08 -13.42 10.57
C SER A 165 -11.61 -13.44 10.61
N TYR A 166 -12.27 -13.90 9.56
CA TYR A 166 -13.73 -14.09 9.57
C TYR A 166 -14.18 -15.20 10.52
N LYS A 167 -13.24 -15.87 11.18
CA LYS A 167 -13.48 -16.95 12.12
C LYS A 167 -12.89 -16.63 13.49
N ASP A 168 -13.60 -16.97 14.54
CA ASP A 168 -13.07 -16.99 15.90
C ASP A 168 -11.99 -18.07 16.07
N SER A 169 -11.38 -18.14 17.26
CA SER A 169 -10.38 -19.16 17.62
C SER A 169 -10.93 -20.60 17.58
N SER A 170 -12.25 -20.77 17.52
CA SER A 170 -12.95 -22.05 17.45
C SER A 170 -13.42 -22.40 16.02
N GLY A 171 -13.15 -21.52 15.04
CA GLY A 171 -13.52 -21.70 13.64
C GLY A 171 -14.93 -21.24 13.25
N ASN A 172 -15.70 -20.66 14.18
CA ASN A 172 -17.04 -20.15 13.90
C ASN A 172 -16.98 -18.77 13.21
N PRO A 173 -17.93 -18.45 12.31
CA PRO A 173 -17.99 -17.12 11.70
C PRO A 173 -18.13 -16.03 12.78
N LEU A 174 -17.25 -15.01 12.74
CA LEU A 174 -17.46 -13.80 13.53
C LEU A 174 -18.68 -13.07 12.98
N ARG A 175 -19.76 -12.99 13.77
CA ARG A 175 -20.87 -12.10 13.46
C ARG A 175 -20.38 -10.65 13.58
N ASP A 176 -20.68 -9.86 12.57
CA ASP A 176 -20.54 -8.39 12.54
C ASP A 176 -19.11 -7.83 12.45
N THR A 177 -18.34 -8.26 11.45
CA THR A 177 -17.18 -7.46 11.00
C THR A 177 -17.46 -6.85 9.63
N ALA A 178 -18.30 -5.81 9.65
CA ALA A 178 -18.51 -4.87 8.54
C ALA A 178 -17.45 -3.76 8.55
#